data_AF-X1RAQ7-F1
#
_entry.id   AF-X1RAQ7-F1
#
_cell.length_a   1.000
_cell.length_b   1.000
_cell.length_c   1.000
_cell.angle_alpha   90.00
_cell.angle_beta   90.00
_cell.angle_gamma   90.00
#
_symmetry.space_group_name_H-M   'P 1'
#
loop_
_entity.id
_entity.type
_entity.pdbx_description
1 polymer ?
#
loop_
_entity_poly.entity_id
_entity_poly.type
_entity_poly.pdbx_seq_one_letter_code
_entity_poly.pdbx_strand_id
1 'polypeptide(L)'
;DGRIYFGCEDGYLYVLGPGGKAPLPTKDLEVWKIRSPLTGKLADSKYDWFTNFSNLSSTNSNSQGVKPPFKVKWIRRYEGTFKHIPVCGAGRMYTHTAEGQVFAVEQETGRLLWRRYWPGAHISFTSPIYYDE
;
A
#
# COMPACT_ATOMS: atom_id res chain seq x y z
N ASP A 1 27.67 13.81 -18.17
CA ASP A 1 26.85 14.31 -19.30
C ASP A 1 25.89 15.45 -18.89
N GLY A 2 25.86 15.88 -17.62
CA GLY A 2 24.96 16.95 -17.15
C GLY A 2 23.51 16.51 -16.93
N ARG A 3 23.24 15.19 -16.90
CA ARG A 3 21.90 14.64 -16.66
C ARG A 3 21.69 14.24 -15.19
N ILE A 4 20.43 14.25 -14.75
CA ILE A 4 19.99 13.76 -13.44
C ILE A 4 19.21 12.47 -13.64
N TYR A 5 19.52 11.45 -12.85
CA TYR A 5 18.90 10.13 -12.91
C TYR A 5 18.27 9.80 -11.56
N PHE A 6 16.99 9.42 -11.54
CA PHE A 6 16.34 8.94 -10.33
C PHE A 6 15.18 8.00 -10.63
N GLY A 7 14.99 6.99 -9.80
CA GLY A 7 13.83 6.10 -9.86
C GLY A 7 12.64 6.71 -9.12
N CYS A 8 11.43 6.35 -9.55
CA CYS A 8 10.19 6.70 -8.87
C CYS A 8 9.36 5.44 -8.59
N GLU A 9 8.51 5.52 -7.57
CA GLU A 9 7.62 4.42 -7.18
C GLU A 9 6.51 4.15 -8.20
N ASP A 10 6.32 5.04 -9.19
CA ASP A 10 5.46 4.84 -10.35
C ASP A 10 6.03 3.80 -11.36
N GLY A 11 7.23 3.30 -11.10
CA GLY A 11 7.90 2.28 -11.90
C GLY A 11 8.86 2.82 -12.96
N TYR A 12 9.03 4.14 -13.06
CA TYR A 12 9.91 4.77 -14.05
C TYR A 12 11.28 5.16 -13.49
N LEU A 13 12.28 5.08 -14.36
CA LEU A 13 13.57 5.76 -14.21
C LEU A 13 13.50 7.08 -14.98
N TYR A 14 13.54 8.19 -14.26
CA TYR A 14 13.56 9.52 -14.85
C TYR A 14 15.00 9.91 -15.19
N VAL A 15 15.17 10.43 -16.41
CA VAL A 15 16.45 10.92 -16.92
C VAL A 15 16.24 12.35 -17.41
N LEU A 16 16.64 13.32 -16.59
CA LEU A 16 16.44 14.74 -16.88
C LEU A 16 17.69 15.33 -17.54
N GLY A 17 17.50 16.11 -18.60
CA GLY A 17 18.57 16.87 -19.24
C GLY A 17 19.03 18.08 -18.40
N PRO A 18 20.03 18.85 -18.89
CA PRO A 18 20.42 20.11 -18.29
C PRO A 18 19.20 21.02 -18.07
N GLY A 19 19.03 21.55 -16.85
CA GLY A 19 17.86 22.35 -16.48
C GLY A 19 16.60 21.53 -16.08
N GLY A 20 16.73 20.22 -15.89
CA GLY A 20 15.67 19.39 -15.27
C GLY A 20 14.51 19.02 -16.21
N LYS A 21 14.67 19.18 -17.53
CA LYS A 21 13.60 18.91 -18.50
C LYS A 21 13.69 17.50 -19.06
N ALA A 22 12.54 16.81 -19.11
CA ALA A 22 12.33 15.57 -19.85
C ALA A 22 10.84 15.41 -20.20
N PRO A 23 10.50 14.70 -21.29
CA PRO A 23 9.13 14.23 -21.51
C PRO A 23 8.67 13.34 -20.36
N LEU A 24 7.40 13.45 -19.97
CA LEU A 24 6.80 12.55 -18.99
C LEU A 24 6.51 11.18 -19.63
N PRO A 25 6.61 10.09 -18.87
CA PRO A 25 6.17 8.79 -19.35
C PRO A 25 4.68 8.76 -19.67
N THR A 26 4.30 8.12 -20.78
CA THR A 26 2.90 8.03 -21.24
C THR A 26 2.31 6.62 -21.17
N LYS A 27 3.17 5.59 -21.05
CA LYS A 27 2.72 4.21 -20.94
C LYS A 27 2.15 3.94 -19.54
N ASP A 28 1.03 3.24 -19.44
CA ASP A 28 0.64 2.66 -18.16
C ASP A 28 1.47 1.38 -17.93
N LEU A 29 2.24 1.35 -16.84
CA LEU A 29 3.00 0.17 -16.42
C LEU A 29 2.16 -0.81 -15.58
N GLU A 30 0.89 -0.47 -15.36
CA GLU A 30 -0.09 -1.24 -14.61
C GLU A 30 0.43 -1.61 -13.21
N VAL A 31 1.16 -0.69 -12.57
CA VAL A 31 1.75 -0.88 -11.24
C VAL A 31 0.70 -1.20 -10.17
N TRP A 32 -0.55 -0.85 -10.43
CA TRP A 32 -1.73 -1.10 -9.59
C TRP A 32 -2.18 -2.57 -9.55
N LYS A 33 -1.72 -3.42 -10.49
CA LYS A 33 -1.99 -4.86 -10.50
C LYS A 33 -1.17 -5.59 -9.45
N ILE A 34 -1.73 -6.65 -8.86
CA ILE A 34 -0.98 -7.58 -8.03
C ILE A 34 0.00 -8.37 -8.92
N ARG A 35 1.28 -8.34 -8.56
CA ARG A 35 2.36 -9.13 -9.16
C ARG A 35 2.72 -10.34 -8.29
N SER A 36 2.54 -10.20 -6.97
CA SER A 36 2.84 -11.24 -5.98
C SER A 36 1.55 -11.61 -5.23
N PRO A 37 0.73 -12.53 -5.76
CA PRO A 37 -0.51 -12.93 -5.10
C PRO A 37 -0.22 -13.69 -3.80
N LEU A 38 -1.15 -13.61 -2.85
CA LEU A 38 -1.13 -14.47 -1.67
C LEU A 38 -1.31 -15.93 -2.11
N THR A 39 -0.45 -16.82 -1.61
CA THR A 39 -0.48 -18.25 -1.93
C THR A 39 -0.72 -19.14 -0.70
N GLY A 40 -0.91 -18.53 0.47
CA GLY A 40 -1.14 -19.24 1.72
C GLY A 40 -2.55 -19.83 1.82
N LYS A 41 -2.74 -20.76 2.77
CA LYS A 41 -4.06 -21.38 3.07
C LYS A 41 -5.14 -20.39 3.50
N LEU A 42 -4.74 -19.19 3.89
CA LEU A 42 -5.62 -18.11 4.36
C LEU A 42 -5.71 -16.96 3.34
N ALA A 43 -5.58 -17.26 2.04
CA ALA A 43 -5.62 -16.27 0.96
C ALA A 43 -7.04 -15.96 0.45
N ASP A 44 -8.05 -16.76 0.82
CA ASP A 44 -9.45 -16.53 0.41
C ASP A 44 -10.03 -15.25 1.05
N SER A 45 -10.98 -14.62 0.36
CA SER A 45 -11.65 -13.38 0.80
C SER A 45 -12.35 -13.47 2.15
N LYS A 46 -12.76 -14.68 2.59
CA LYS A 46 -13.32 -14.91 3.94
C LYS A 46 -12.34 -14.58 5.08
N TYR A 47 -11.06 -14.44 4.78
CA TYR A 47 -10.01 -14.05 5.72
C TYR A 47 -9.62 -12.57 5.61
N ASP A 48 -10.30 -11.80 4.75
CA ASP A 48 -10.04 -10.38 4.59
C ASP A 48 -10.33 -9.60 5.87
N TRP A 49 -9.50 -8.58 6.11
CA TRP A 49 -9.64 -7.62 7.20
C TRP A 49 -10.11 -6.31 6.58
N PHE A 50 -11.36 -6.28 6.11
CA PHE A 50 -11.84 -5.26 5.18
C PHE A 50 -12.26 -3.94 5.85
N THR A 51 -12.33 -3.89 7.19
CA THR A 51 -12.77 -2.72 7.94
C THR A 51 -11.97 -2.52 9.24
N ASN A 52 -12.22 -1.41 9.93
CA ASN A 52 -11.63 -1.12 11.22
C ASN A 52 -11.86 -2.28 12.18
N PHE A 53 -10.83 -2.68 12.93
CA PHE A 53 -10.93 -3.81 13.88
C PHE A 53 -11.42 -5.15 13.28
N SER A 54 -11.11 -5.42 12.02
CA SER A 54 -11.24 -6.70 11.28
C SER A 54 -12.59 -6.96 10.64
N ASN A 55 -13.66 -6.75 11.37
CA ASN A 55 -15.01 -7.13 10.95
C ASN A 55 -16.03 -6.18 11.58
N LEU A 56 -17.30 -6.34 11.21
CA LEU A 56 -18.39 -5.51 11.72
C LEU A 56 -18.59 -5.64 13.24
N SER A 57 -18.09 -6.71 13.86
CA SER A 57 -18.09 -6.90 15.32
C SER A 57 -16.89 -6.29 16.02
N SER A 58 -15.96 -5.67 15.28
CA SER A 58 -14.75 -5.03 15.80
C SER A 58 -13.89 -5.94 16.70
N THR A 59 -13.73 -7.21 16.34
CA THR A 59 -13.02 -8.18 17.19
C THR A 59 -11.52 -7.90 17.36
N ASN A 60 -10.94 -7.11 16.44
CA ASN A 60 -9.52 -6.73 16.41
C ASN A 60 -8.55 -7.93 16.58
N SER A 61 -8.97 -9.12 16.15
CA SER A 61 -8.23 -10.35 16.34
C SER A 61 -8.69 -11.42 15.35
N ASN A 62 -7.77 -12.30 14.99
CA ASN A 62 -8.02 -13.53 14.24
C ASN A 62 -7.05 -14.64 14.69
N SER A 63 -7.42 -15.90 14.44
CA SER A 63 -6.55 -17.04 14.69
C SER A 63 -5.89 -17.49 13.39
N GLN A 64 -4.66 -17.02 13.16
CA GLN A 64 -3.86 -17.44 12.00
C GLN A 64 -2.95 -18.64 12.30
N GLY A 65 -2.96 -19.14 13.55
CA GLY A 65 -2.10 -20.26 13.95
C GLY A 65 -0.60 -19.97 13.83
N VAL A 66 -0.20 -18.69 13.86
CA VAL A 66 1.21 -18.28 13.83
C VAL A 66 1.94 -18.81 15.06
N LYS A 67 3.09 -19.46 14.83
CA LYS A 67 3.94 -20.04 15.86
C LYS A 67 5.37 -19.49 15.73
N PRO A 68 6.10 -19.33 16.84
CA PRO A 68 7.52 -19.00 16.79
C PRO A 68 8.35 -20.04 16.01
N PRO A 69 9.54 -19.65 15.49
CA PRO A 69 10.10 -18.30 15.53
C PRO A 69 9.42 -17.36 14.53
N PHE A 70 9.18 -16.11 14.94
CA PHE A 70 8.62 -15.09 14.05
C PHE A 70 9.71 -14.51 13.15
N LYS A 71 9.31 -14.20 11.91
CA LYS A 71 10.14 -13.47 10.95
C LYS A 71 9.35 -12.31 10.37
N VAL A 72 10.01 -11.18 10.19
CA VAL A 72 9.44 -10.05 9.45
C VAL A 72 9.30 -10.45 7.99
N LYS A 73 8.10 -10.31 7.43
CA LYS A 73 7.85 -10.63 6.02
C LYS A 73 8.36 -9.53 5.09
N TRP A 74 8.04 -8.28 5.43
CA TRP A 74 8.53 -7.08 4.75
C TRP A 74 8.41 -5.87 5.66
N ILE A 75 9.18 -4.81 5.35
CA ILE A 75 9.09 -3.50 5.98
C ILE A 75 8.98 -2.48 4.86
N ARG A 76 8.11 -1.49 5.04
CA ARG A 76 8.01 -0.36 4.13
C ARG A 76 7.98 0.96 4.88
N ARG A 77 8.74 1.92 4.37
CA ARG A 77 8.76 3.30 4.86
C ARG A 77 7.79 4.14 4.03
N TYR A 78 7.18 5.11 4.70
CA TYR A 78 6.31 6.11 4.11
C TYR A 78 6.54 7.42 4.87
N GLU A 79 6.15 8.53 4.25
CA GLU A 79 6.24 9.85 4.86
C GLU A 79 4.92 10.21 5.51
N GLY A 80 4.96 10.70 6.76
CA GLY A 80 3.78 11.16 7.49
C GLY A 80 3.50 10.36 8.76
N THR A 81 2.46 10.77 9.45
CA THR A 81 2.06 10.23 10.75
C THR A 81 1.11 9.05 10.58
N PHE A 82 1.44 7.94 11.23
CA PHE A 82 0.65 6.71 11.21
C PHE A 82 -0.01 6.48 12.58
N LYS A 83 -1.35 6.55 12.63
CA LYS A 83 -2.14 6.37 13.87
C LYS A 83 -3.25 5.32 13.73
N HIS A 84 -3.28 4.59 12.62
CA HIS A 84 -4.45 3.88 12.14
C HIS A 84 -4.16 2.39 11.89
N ILE A 85 -5.18 1.54 11.91
CA ILE A 85 -5.04 0.12 11.55
C ILE A 85 -5.25 -0.01 10.04
N PRO A 86 -4.31 -0.61 9.29
CA PRO A 86 -4.52 -0.88 7.87
C PRO A 86 -5.63 -1.92 7.67
N VAL A 87 -6.31 -1.85 6.54
CA VAL A 87 -7.26 -2.89 6.11
C VAL A 87 -6.66 -3.73 4.99
N CYS A 88 -7.01 -5.02 4.95
CA CYS A 88 -6.50 -5.96 3.96
C CYS A 88 -7.67 -6.64 3.22
N GLY A 89 -7.55 -6.75 1.90
CA GLY A 89 -8.48 -7.50 1.07
C GLY A 89 -8.06 -7.57 -0.39
N ALA A 90 -8.50 -8.62 -1.09
CA ALA A 90 -8.08 -8.94 -2.47
C ALA A 90 -6.56 -8.85 -2.71
N GLY A 91 -5.77 -9.35 -1.75
CA GLY A 91 -4.29 -9.35 -1.82
C GLY A 91 -3.63 -7.98 -1.64
N ARG A 92 -4.38 -6.96 -1.19
CA ARG A 92 -3.91 -5.59 -0.98
C ARG A 92 -3.99 -5.22 0.49
N MET A 93 -3.08 -4.36 0.92
CA MET A 93 -3.19 -3.64 2.19
C MET A 93 -3.39 -2.16 1.89
N TYR A 94 -4.45 -1.58 2.46
CA TYR A 94 -4.82 -0.17 2.32
C TYR A 94 -4.60 0.57 3.63
N THR A 95 -4.07 1.77 3.54
CA THR A 95 -3.91 2.64 4.70
C THR A 95 -3.75 4.10 4.28
N HIS A 96 -3.56 4.97 5.26
CA HIS A 96 -3.34 6.39 5.06
C HIS A 96 -2.44 6.99 6.15
N THR A 97 -1.97 8.21 5.89
CA THR A 97 -1.29 9.05 6.87
C THR A 97 -2.19 10.19 7.29
N ALA A 98 -1.93 10.76 8.48
CA ALA A 98 -2.72 11.86 9.02
C ALA A 98 -2.69 13.11 8.14
N GLU A 99 -1.69 13.25 7.29
CA GLU A 99 -1.47 14.37 6.38
C GLU A 99 -2.23 14.22 5.04
N GLY A 100 -3.00 13.15 4.86
CA GLY A 100 -3.87 12.99 3.68
C GLY A 100 -3.28 12.15 2.56
N GLN A 101 -2.21 11.38 2.80
CA GLN A 101 -1.80 10.34 1.86
C GLN A 101 -2.70 9.11 2.05
N VAL A 102 -3.32 8.60 1.00
CA VAL A 102 -3.98 7.28 0.98
C VAL A 102 -3.28 6.42 -0.05
N PHE A 103 -3.01 5.17 0.28
CA PHE A 103 -2.27 4.28 -0.61
C PHE A 103 -2.64 2.81 -0.40
N ALA A 104 -2.35 2.02 -1.42
CA ALA A 104 -2.40 0.57 -1.35
C ALA A 104 -1.04 -0.04 -1.69
N VAL A 105 -0.74 -1.13 -1.01
CA VAL A 105 0.43 -1.97 -1.28
C VAL A 105 0.00 -3.42 -1.49
N GLU A 106 0.83 -4.21 -2.16
CA GLU A 106 0.69 -5.67 -2.16
C GLU A 106 0.84 -6.20 -0.74
N GLN A 107 -0.12 -7.02 -0.30
CA GLN A 107 -0.06 -7.63 1.03
C GLN A 107 1.11 -8.62 1.17
N GLU A 108 1.50 -9.27 0.07
CA GLU A 108 2.59 -10.24 0.06
C GLU A 108 3.98 -9.59 0.23
N THR A 109 4.20 -8.41 -0.35
CA THR A 109 5.55 -7.84 -0.52
C THR A 109 5.72 -6.42 0.01
N GLY A 110 4.62 -5.71 0.29
CA GLY A 110 4.65 -4.28 0.58
C GLY A 110 4.94 -3.40 -0.65
N ARG A 111 4.95 -3.93 -1.88
CA ARG A 111 5.15 -3.12 -3.09
C ARG A 111 4.01 -2.12 -3.28
N LEU A 112 4.35 -0.84 -3.52
CA LEU A 112 3.34 0.18 -3.81
C LEU A 112 2.54 -0.17 -5.07
N LEU A 113 1.22 -0.09 -4.96
CA LEU A 113 0.29 -0.27 -6.07
C LEU A 113 -0.16 1.08 -6.59
N TRP A 114 -0.53 1.97 -5.67
CA TRP A 114 -0.88 3.35 -5.96
C TRP A 114 -0.80 4.19 -4.68
N ARG A 115 -0.63 5.49 -4.85
CA ARG A 115 -0.73 6.50 -3.79
C ARG A 115 -1.47 7.70 -4.35
N ARG A 116 -2.31 8.31 -3.53
CA ARG A 116 -2.95 9.59 -3.79
C ARG A 116 -2.77 10.48 -2.56
N TYR A 117 -2.65 11.79 -2.81
CA TYR A 117 -2.45 12.78 -1.77
C TYR A 117 -3.54 13.84 -1.87
N TRP A 118 -4.22 14.10 -0.75
CA TRP A 118 -5.22 15.14 -0.63
C TRP A 118 -4.73 16.21 0.35
N PRO A 119 -4.13 17.30 -0.15
CA PRO A 119 -3.67 18.37 0.72
C PRO A 119 -4.85 18.98 1.49
N GLY A 120 -4.68 19.16 2.80
CA GLY A 120 -5.71 19.69 3.71
C GLY A 120 -6.63 18.62 4.32
N ALA A 121 -6.52 17.35 3.90
CA ALA A 121 -7.16 16.25 4.61
C ALA A 121 -6.36 15.92 5.87
N HIS A 122 -7.02 16.05 7.04
CA HIS A 122 -6.45 15.69 8.33
C HIS A 122 -7.17 14.47 8.89
N ILE A 123 -6.52 13.31 8.82
CA ILE A 123 -7.18 12.04 9.10
C ILE A 123 -6.66 11.48 10.43
N SER A 124 -7.54 11.37 11.43
CA SER A 124 -7.19 10.86 12.77
C SER A 124 -8.19 9.80 13.24
N PHE A 125 -7.68 8.68 13.77
CA PHE A 125 -8.46 7.55 14.28
C PHE A 125 -9.48 6.94 13.30
N THR A 126 -9.10 6.72 12.03
CA THR A 126 -9.96 6.09 11.04
C THR A 126 -9.20 5.04 10.24
N SER A 127 -9.89 4.11 9.60
CA SER A 127 -9.27 3.22 8.60
C SER A 127 -10.05 3.31 7.29
N PRO A 128 -9.42 3.01 6.15
CA PRO A 128 -10.17 2.78 4.92
C PRO A 128 -11.16 1.63 5.12
N ILE A 129 -12.19 1.57 4.27
CA ILE A 129 -13.01 0.38 4.09
C ILE A 129 -12.67 -0.19 2.72
N TYR A 130 -12.41 -1.49 2.67
CA TYR A 130 -12.35 -2.25 1.43
C TYR A 130 -13.72 -2.93 1.23
N TYR A 131 -14.19 -2.93 -0.01
CA TYR A 131 -15.40 -3.63 -0.43
C TYR A 131 -15.18 -4.13 -1.85
N ASP A 132 -15.45 -5.41 -2.08
CA ASP A 132 -15.49 -6.04 -3.41
C ASP A 132 -16.97 -6.12 -3.81
N GLU A 133 -17.32 -5.56 -4.98
CA GLU A 133 -18.66 -5.68 -5.58
C GLU A 133 -18.81 -7.00 -6.36
#